data_AF-A0A9X3YI30-F1
#
_entry.id   AF-A0A9X3YI30-F1
#
_cell.length_a   1.000
_cell.length_b   1.000
_cell.length_c   1.000
_cell.angle_alpha   90.00
_cell.angle_beta   90.00
_cell.angle_gamma   90.00
#
_symmetry.space_group_name_H-M   'P 1'
#
loop_
_entity.id
_entity.type
_entity.pdbx_description
1 polymer ?
#
loop_
_entity_poly.entity_id
_entity_poly.type
_entity_poly.pdbx_seq_one_letter_code
_entity_poly.pdbx_strand_id
1 'polypeptide(L)'
;MPFACGQTWEGQTRTNHSPQNSVDLNRADDLGDTVVASAAGRVTTVTNLGSTSYGRYVVIDHGSGWTTLYAHLNSWSVSVGQQVAQGQAIGTVGSTGGSTGPHLHFEERLNGSAQRIVWNGAQILYFGTRSYTSANRCGSGTVTGVVDTNGANLNVRAGPGTSYAIVGSRADGATVTIQCQTYGETITGTRGTSRIWNRIGSGQFIPDAYTYTGSDGLVAPLCP
;
A
#
# COMPACT_ATOMS: atom_id res chain seq x y z
N MET A 1 8.94 3.86 -4.16
CA MET A 1 8.76 2.42 -4.44
C MET A 1 7.34 1.99 -4.08
N PRO A 2 6.62 1.27 -4.96
CA PRO A 2 5.18 0.98 -4.84
C PRO A 2 4.84 -0.24 -3.94
N PHE A 3 5.65 -0.49 -2.90
CA PHE A 3 5.49 -1.64 -2.00
C PHE A 3 5.63 -1.23 -0.54
N ALA A 4 5.09 -2.05 0.37
CA ALA A 4 5.13 -1.77 1.80
C ALA A 4 6.57 -1.63 2.32
N CYS A 5 6.74 -0.83 3.37
CA CYS A 5 8.04 -0.63 4.02
C CYS A 5 8.78 -1.95 4.30
N GLY A 6 10.09 -1.97 4.03
CA GLY A 6 10.97 -3.09 4.35
C GLY A 6 10.88 -4.26 3.38
N GLN A 7 9.87 -4.30 2.49
CA GLN A 7 9.84 -5.30 1.43
C GLN A 7 10.96 -5.06 0.42
N THR A 8 11.63 -6.15 0.02
CA THR A 8 12.68 -6.12 -0.98
C THR A 8 12.19 -6.77 -2.27
N TRP A 9 12.37 -6.06 -3.38
CA TRP A 9 11.92 -6.50 -4.70
C TRP A 9 13.06 -6.36 -5.70
N GLU A 10 13.10 -7.27 -6.66
CA GLU A 10 13.99 -7.15 -7.80
C GLU A 10 13.39 -6.15 -8.80
N GLY A 11 14.12 -5.06 -9.05
CA GLY A 11 13.78 -4.10 -10.09
C GLY A 11 14.57 -4.37 -11.35
N GLN A 12 13.87 -4.53 -12.46
CA GLN A 12 14.43 -4.87 -13.76
C GLN A 12 14.10 -3.78 -14.79
N THR A 13 15.09 -3.35 -15.55
CA THR A 13 14.96 -2.37 -16.63
C THR A 13 15.74 -2.81 -17.86
N ARG A 14 15.26 -2.49 -19.06
CA ARG A 14 15.83 -2.98 -20.34
C ARG A 14 15.74 -1.95 -21.45
N THR A 15 16.57 -2.07 -22.48
CA THR A 15 16.63 -1.09 -23.58
C THR A 15 15.35 -1.05 -24.42
N ASN A 16 14.61 -2.15 -24.48
CA ASN A 16 13.32 -2.30 -25.17
C ASN A 16 12.11 -2.24 -24.22
N HIS A 17 12.29 -1.69 -23.00
CA HIS A 17 11.17 -1.45 -22.10
C HIS A 17 10.28 -0.35 -22.67
N SER A 18 8.96 -0.48 -22.51
CA SER A 18 8.01 0.47 -23.06
C SER A 18 7.08 0.97 -21.96
N PRO A 19 7.23 2.24 -21.52
CA PRO A 19 8.24 3.21 -21.93
C PRO A 19 9.64 2.89 -21.37
N GLN A 20 10.71 3.44 -21.97
CA GLN A 20 12.10 3.09 -21.64
C GLN A 20 12.47 3.31 -20.16
N ASN A 21 11.87 4.30 -19.51
CA ASN A 21 12.18 4.64 -18.11
C ASN A 21 11.29 3.92 -17.08
N SER A 22 10.45 2.97 -17.50
CA SER A 22 9.67 2.12 -16.59
C SER A 22 10.54 1.09 -15.87
N VAL A 23 9.98 0.41 -14.88
CA VAL A 23 10.63 -0.68 -14.14
C VAL A 23 9.62 -1.81 -13.91
N ASP A 24 10.06 -3.04 -14.14
CA ASP A 24 9.31 -4.25 -13.79
C ASP A 24 9.83 -4.71 -12.41
N LEU A 25 8.92 -5.03 -11.50
CA LEU A 25 9.22 -5.39 -10.12
C LEU A 25 8.65 -6.76 -9.80
N ASN A 26 9.51 -7.68 -9.40
CA ASN A 26 9.14 -9.05 -9.08
C ASN A 26 9.91 -9.58 -7.87
N ARG A 27 9.37 -10.62 -7.23
CA ARG A 27 10.05 -11.45 -6.23
C ARG A 27 9.46 -12.87 -6.26
N ALA A 28 10.04 -13.79 -5.50
CA ALA A 28 9.47 -15.13 -5.38
C ALA A 28 8.05 -15.07 -4.79
N ASP A 29 7.12 -15.80 -5.40
CA ASP A 29 5.71 -15.93 -4.99
C ASP A 29 4.97 -14.59 -4.85
N ASP A 30 5.20 -13.67 -5.78
CA ASP A 30 4.66 -12.30 -5.74
C ASP A 30 3.20 -12.15 -6.21
N LEU A 31 2.61 -13.15 -6.86
CA LEU A 31 1.22 -13.09 -7.30
C LEU A 31 0.28 -12.81 -6.12
N GLY A 32 -0.49 -11.71 -6.21
CA GLY A 32 -1.40 -11.30 -5.15
C GLY A 32 -0.78 -10.45 -4.05
N ASP A 33 0.54 -10.19 -4.09
CA ASP A 33 1.19 -9.26 -3.17
C ASP A 33 0.58 -7.86 -3.26
N THR A 34 0.47 -7.19 -2.13
CA THR A 34 -0.14 -5.85 -2.07
C THR A 34 0.74 -4.81 -2.76
N VAL A 35 0.14 -4.07 -3.69
CA VAL A 35 0.70 -2.87 -4.30
C VAL A 35 0.14 -1.65 -3.57
N VAL A 36 1.02 -0.71 -3.23
CA VAL A 36 0.66 0.52 -2.52
C VAL A 36 0.98 1.76 -3.35
N ALA A 37 0.27 2.85 -3.08
CA ALA A 37 0.58 4.15 -3.68
C ALA A 37 2.01 4.57 -3.30
N SER A 38 2.84 4.89 -4.30
CA SER A 38 4.22 5.32 -4.09
C SER A 38 4.33 6.74 -3.52
N ALA A 39 3.31 7.57 -3.74
CA ALA A 39 3.10 8.91 -3.18
C ALA A 39 1.60 9.21 -3.03
N ALA A 40 1.25 10.21 -2.22
CA ALA A 40 -0.14 10.64 -2.05
C ALA A 40 -0.68 11.35 -3.30
N GLY A 41 -1.97 11.21 -3.61
CA GLY A 41 -2.55 11.83 -4.78
C GLY A 41 -4.00 11.41 -5.04
N ARG A 42 -4.52 11.80 -6.20
CA ARG A 42 -5.86 11.47 -6.66
C ARG A 42 -5.82 10.39 -7.72
N VAL A 43 -6.60 9.33 -7.56
CA VAL A 43 -6.75 8.29 -8.58
C VAL A 43 -7.44 8.89 -9.81
N THR A 44 -6.80 8.82 -10.97
CA THR A 44 -7.32 9.36 -12.24
C THR A 44 -7.70 8.28 -13.23
N THR A 45 -7.18 7.07 -13.08
CA THR A 45 -7.52 5.93 -13.95
C THR A 45 -7.55 4.65 -13.14
N VAL A 46 -8.58 3.84 -13.41
CA VAL A 46 -8.70 2.44 -13.01
C VAL A 46 -9.35 1.74 -14.19
N THR A 47 -8.64 0.83 -14.85
CA THR A 47 -9.15 0.20 -16.08
C THR A 47 -8.55 -1.18 -16.31
N ASN A 48 -9.13 -1.92 -17.27
CA ASN A 48 -8.69 -3.23 -17.70
C ASN A 48 -8.66 -3.31 -19.23
N LEU A 49 -7.47 -3.44 -19.79
CA LEU A 49 -7.24 -3.59 -21.24
C LEU A 49 -7.20 -5.07 -21.69
N GLY A 50 -7.59 -6.00 -20.83
CA GLY A 50 -7.59 -7.44 -21.13
C GLY A 50 -6.18 -8.01 -21.21
N SER A 51 -5.91 -8.79 -22.27
CA SER A 51 -4.66 -9.55 -22.45
C SER A 51 -3.59 -8.81 -23.25
N THR A 52 -3.68 -7.48 -23.34
CA THR A 52 -2.71 -6.66 -24.10
C THR A 52 -2.24 -5.46 -23.28
N SER A 53 -1.10 -4.87 -23.68
CA SER A 53 -0.55 -3.65 -23.07
C SER A 53 -0.46 -3.76 -21.53
N TYR A 54 -0.88 -2.74 -20.79
CA TYR A 54 -0.85 -2.70 -19.32
C TYR A 54 -1.80 -3.69 -18.62
N GLY A 55 -2.76 -4.29 -19.32
CA GLY A 55 -3.79 -5.11 -18.68
C GLY A 55 -4.63 -4.30 -17.69
N ARG A 56 -4.71 -4.78 -16.45
CA ARG A 56 -5.31 -4.04 -15.34
C ARG A 56 -4.33 -3.05 -14.77
N TYR A 57 -4.71 -1.77 -14.71
CA TYR A 57 -3.82 -0.74 -14.17
C TYR A 57 -4.54 0.41 -13.47
N VAL A 58 -3.79 1.08 -12.61
CA VAL A 58 -4.19 2.28 -11.86
C VAL A 58 -3.24 3.43 -12.21
N VAL A 59 -3.75 4.65 -12.31
CA VAL A 59 -2.95 5.88 -12.39
C VAL A 59 -3.33 6.82 -11.24
N ILE A 60 -2.32 7.37 -10.58
CA ILE A 60 -2.48 8.37 -9.52
C ILE A 60 -1.82 9.67 -9.97
N ASP A 61 -2.56 10.77 -9.87
CA ASP A 61 -2.07 12.14 -10.08
C ASP A 61 -1.63 12.74 -8.74
N HIS A 62 -0.38 13.18 -8.68
CA HIS A 62 0.27 13.76 -7.52
C HIS A 62 0.28 15.29 -7.54
N GLY A 63 -0.28 15.91 -8.58
CA GLY A 63 -0.23 17.35 -8.83
C GLY A 63 1.03 17.77 -9.59
N SER A 64 1.04 19.01 -10.07
CA SER A 64 2.17 19.61 -10.82
C SER A 64 2.64 18.77 -12.01
N GLY A 65 1.73 18.00 -12.63
CA GLY A 65 2.02 17.16 -13.77
C GLY A 65 2.67 15.81 -13.45
N TRP A 66 2.92 15.50 -12.17
CA TRP A 66 3.46 14.22 -11.75
C TRP A 66 2.37 13.17 -11.63
N THR A 67 2.60 12.01 -12.25
CA THR A 67 1.71 10.84 -12.12
C THR A 67 2.51 9.57 -11.92
N THR A 68 1.87 8.57 -11.32
CA THR A 68 2.41 7.20 -11.26
C THR A 68 1.43 6.21 -11.86
N LEU A 69 1.95 5.19 -12.56
CA LEU A 69 1.18 4.12 -13.19
C LEU A 69 1.59 2.78 -12.60
N TYR A 70 0.61 1.93 -12.31
CA TYR A 70 0.76 0.61 -11.69
C TYR A 70 0.00 -0.40 -12.56
N ALA A 71 0.72 -1.25 -13.30
CA ALA A 71 0.14 -2.13 -14.32
C ALA A 71 0.38 -3.62 -14.05
N HIS A 72 -0.24 -4.46 -14.89
CA HIS A 72 -0.30 -5.92 -14.76
C HIS A 72 -0.99 -6.40 -13.48
N LEU A 73 -1.81 -5.55 -12.85
CA LEU A 73 -2.45 -5.86 -11.56
C LEU A 73 -3.35 -7.10 -11.65
N ASN A 74 -3.47 -7.83 -10.55
CA ASN A 74 -4.48 -8.88 -10.39
C ASN A 74 -5.82 -8.27 -9.94
N SER A 75 -5.80 -7.33 -9.00
CA SER A 75 -6.98 -6.58 -8.57
C SER A 75 -6.62 -5.14 -8.20
N TRP A 76 -7.62 -4.27 -8.08
CA TRP A 76 -7.51 -2.92 -7.53
C TRP A 76 -8.53 -2.73 -6.40
N SER A 77 -8.19 -1.88 -5.43
CA SER A 77 -9.03 -1.56 -4.26
C SER A 77 -9.40 -0.07 -4.20
N VAL A 78 -9.29 0.63 -5.32
CA VAL A 78 -9.54 2.07 -5.42
C VAL A 78 -10.45 2.41 -6.59
N SER A 79 -11.08 3.59 -6.54
CA SER A 79 -11.95 4.12 -7.59
C SER A 79 -11.43 5.43 -8.17
N VAL A 80 -11.77 5.73 -9.42
CA VAL A 80 -11.46 7.03 -10.03
C VAL A 80 -12.04 8.16 -9.18
N GLY A 81 -11.22 9.16 -8.90
CA GLY A 81 -11.54 10.31 -8.07
C GLY A 81 -11.19 10.17 -6.60
N GLN A 82 -10.87 8.97 -6.12
CA GLN A 82 -10.45 8.72 -4.75
C GLN A 82 -9.12 9.41 -4.42
N GLN A 83 -9.05 10.09 -3.29
CA GLN A 83 -7.79 10.54 -2.71
C GLN A 83 -7.12 9.37 -1.99
N VAL A 84 -5.82 9.17 -2.22
CA VAL A 84 -5.04 8.12 -1.60
C VAL A 84 -3.80 8.70 -0.91
N ALA A 85 -3.46 8.17 0.25
CA ALA A 85 -2.22 8.50 0.94
C ALA A 85 -1.04 7.68 0.38
N GLN A 86 0.18 8.19 0.55
CA GLN A 86 1.39 7.40 0.31
C GLN A 86 1.35 6.12 1.19
N GLY A 87 1.64 4.98 0.58
CA GLY A 87 1.62 3.67 1.23
C GLY A 87 0.23 3.04 1.37
N GLN A 88 -0.85 3.73 0.94
CA GLN A 88 -2.19 3.14 0.93
C GLN A 88 -2.26 2.00 -0.10
N ALA A 89 -2.88 0.87 0.28
CA ALA A 89 -3.15 -0.23 -0.63
C ALA A 89 -4.04 0.20 -1.80
N ILE A 90 -3.61 -0.08 -3.03
CA ILE A 90 -4.33 0.27 -4.26
C ILE A 90 -4.69 -0.93 -5.13
N GLY A 91 -4.05 -2.07 -4.89
CA GLY A 91 -4.28 -3.28 -5.65
C GLY A 91 -3.32 -4.39 -5.28
N THR A 92 -3.24 -5.41 -6.14
CA THR A 92 -2.34 -6.55 -5.97
C THR A 92 -1.57 -6.87 -7.25
N VAL A 93 -0.36 -7.37 -7.10
CA VAL A 93 0.49 -7.86 -8.19
C VAL A 93 -0.24 -8.96 -8.96
N GLY A 94 -0.12 -8.96 -10.28
CA GLY A 94 -0.75 -9.92 -11.16
C GLY A 94 0.06 -10.22 -12.40
N SER A 95 -0.63 -10.80 -13.38
CA SER A 95 -0.05 -11.16 -14.68
C SER A 95 -1.06 -10.86 -15.81
N THR A 96 -1.77 -9.73 -15.71
CA THR A 96 -2.72 -9.30 -16.75
C THR A 96 -2.03 -8.49 -17.84
N GLY A 97 -2.65 -8.33 -19.01
CA GLY A 97 -2.06 -7.57 -20.12
C GLY A 97 -1.00 -8.35 -20.89
N GLY A 98 -0.05 -7.62 -21.49
CA GLY A 98 1.10 -8.18 -22.21
C GLY A 98 2.20 -8.71 -21.29
N SER A 99 1.83 -9.47 -20.25
CA SER A 99 2.75 -10.02 -19.25
C SER A 99 2.95 -11.52 -19.46
N THR A 100 4.20 -12.01 -19.31
CA THR A 100 4.56 -13.42 -19.40
C THR A 100 4.59 -14.14 -18.05
N GLY A 101 4.42 -13.41 -16.95
CA GLY A 101 4.42 -13.95 -15.59
C GLY A 101 4.18 -12.85 -14.55
N PRO A 102 3.86 -13.22 -13.30
CA PRO A 102 3.59 -12.26 -12.24
C PRO A 102 4.71 -11.23 -12.05
N HIS A 103 4.33 -9.94 -12.09
CA HIS A 103 5.18 -8.79 -11.73
C HIS A 103 4.33 -7.51 -11.68
N LEU A 104 4.88 -6.45 -11.08
CA LEU A 104 4.34 -5.09 -11.21
C LEU A 104 5.14 -4.31 -12.25
N HIS A 105 4.45 -3.76 -13.25
CA HIS A 105 5.02 -2.71 -14.10
C HIS A 105 4.74 -1.34 -13.48
N PHE A 106 5.79 -0.56 -13.24
CA PHE A 106 5.70 0.73 -12.55
C PHE A 106 6.33 1.86 -13.36
N GLU A 107 5.68 3.02 -13.34
CA GLU A 107 6.17 4.23 -13.98
C GLU A 107 6.00 5.47 -13.09
N GLU A 108 6.98 6.37 -13.15
CA GLU A 108 6.88 7.77 -12.71
C GLU A 108 6.88 8.66 -13.95
N ARG A 109 5.88 9.53 -14.10
CA ARG A 109 5.72 10.40 -15.27
C ARG A 109 5.62 11.85 -14.87
N LEU A 110 6.23 12.73 -15.66
CA LEU A 110 6.04 14.18 -15.59
C LEU A 110 5.45 14.66 -16.92
N ASN A 111 4.29 15.31 -16.86
CA ASN A 111 3.56 15.81 -18.03
C ASN A 111 3.38 14.72 -19.11
N GLY A 112 3.06 13.49 -18.68
CA GLY A 112 2.84 12.34 -19.56
C GLY A 112 4.11 11.61 -20.03
N SER A 113 5.31 12.13 -19.74
CA SER A 113 6.59 11.51 -20.16
C SER A 113 7.23 10.74 -19.00
N ALA A 114 7.59 9.48 -19.24
CA ALA A 114 8.26 8.62 -18.25
C ALA A 114 9.64 9.16 -17.85
N GLN A 115 9.82 9.36 -16.55
CA GLN A 115 11.05 9.88 -15.95
C GLN A 115 11.87 8.76 -15.33
N ARG A 116 13.16 9.03 -15.13
CA ARG A 116 14.02 8.10 -14.40
C ARG A 116 13.62 8.08 -12.93
N ILE A 117 13.39 6.88 -12.43
CA ILE A 117 12.87 6.64 -11.09
C ILE A 117 13.96 6.83 -10.04
N VAL A 118 13.61 7.53 -8.96
CA VAL A 118 14.48 7.76 -7.80
C VAL A 118 13.84 7.13 -6.57
N TRP A 119 14.49 6.13 -5.98
CA TRP A 119 14.06 5.52 -4.73
C TRP A 119 15.13 5.72 -3.66
N ASN A 120 14.67 6.03 -2.45
CA ASN A 120 15.52 6.21 -1.27
C ASN A 120 16.65 7.25 -1.52
N GLY A 121 16.35 8.29 -2.30
CA GLY A 121 17.30 9.35 -2.65
C GLY A 121 18.30 8.99 -3.76
N ALA A 122 18.22 7.80 -4.35
CA ALA A 122 19.11 7.37 -5.44
C ALA A 122 18.33 6.93 -6.67
N GLN A 123 18.83 7.26 -7.86
CA GLN A 123 18.28 6.72 -9.10
C GLN A 123 18.43 5.19 -9.12
N ILE A 124 17.42 4.49 -9.60
CA ILE A 124 17.53 3.05 -9.83
C ILE A 124 18.53 2.73 -10.96
N LEU A 125 19.04 1.51 -10.95
CA LEU A 125 19.83 0.92 -12.02
C LEU A 125 18.96 0.81 -13.28
N TYR A 126 19.43 1.43 -14.36
CA TYR A 126 18.87 1.28 -15.69
C TYR A 126 19.69 0.28 -16.52
N PHE A 127 19.00 -0.49 -17.36
CA PHE A 127 19.56 -1.52 -18.23
C PHE A 127 20.19 -2.70 -17.46
N GLY A 128 19.48 -3.15 -16.43
CA GLY A 128 19.90 -4.29 -15.62
C GLY A 128 18.92 -4.59 -14.49
N THR A 129 19.38 -5.45 -13.60
CA THR A 129 18.59 -5.98 -12.49
C THR A 129 19.27 -5.67 -11.17
N ARG A 130 18.50 -5.18 -10.19
CA ARG A 130 18.99 -4.92 -8.83
C ARG A 130 17.85 -5.02 -7.82
N SER A 131 18.13 -5.53 -6.63
CA SER A 131 17.16 -5.51 -5.53
C SER A 131 17.07 -4.14 -4.86
N TYR A 132 15.85 -3.70 -4.57
CA TYR A 132 15.54 -2.48 -3.84
C TYR A 132 14.66 -2.80 -2.65
N THR A 133 15.02 -2.25 -1.48
CA THR A 133 14.17 -2.29 -0.30
C THR A 133 13.32 -1.05 -0.26
N SER A 134 12.00 -1.21 -0.14
CA SER A 134 11.06 -0.10 -0.10
C SER A 134 11.27 0.70 1.18
N ALA A 135 11.58 1.99 1.05
CA ALA A 135 11.46 2.96 2.14
C ALA A 135 10.08 3.63 2.18
N ASN A 136 9.10 3.15 1.39
CA ASN A 136 7.78 3.76 1.29
C ASN A 136 7.09 3.71 2.65
N ARG A 137 6.90 4.88 3.25
CA ARG A 137 6.39 5.06 4.60
C ARG A 137 7.20 4.27 5.67
N CYS A 138 8.52 4.13 5.48
CA CYS A 138 9.41 3.53 6.49
C CYS A 138 9.82 4.47 7.62
N GLY A 139 9.49 5.76 7.52
CA GLY A 139 9.52 6.64 8.68
C GLY A 139 8.40 6.25 9.65
N SER A 140 8.64 6.44 10.95
CA SER A 140 7.61 6.52 11.99
C SER A 140 6.72 7.76 11.78
N GLY A 141 6.24 7.99 10.55
CA GLY A 141 5.19 8.96 10.29
C GLY A 141 4.02 8.51 11.14
N THR A 142 3.72 9.27 12.18
CA THR A 142 2.63 9.05 13.13
C THR A 142 1.36 8.80 12.34
N VAL A 143 1.04 7.53 12.10
CA VAL A 143 -0.18 7.16 11.40
C VAL A 143 -1.26 7.28 12.45
N THR A 144 -2.11 8.29 12.33
CA THR A 144 -3.20 8.44 13.28
C THR A 144 -4.43 7.69 12.80
N GLY A 145 -5.10 7.03 13.74
CA GLY A 145 -6.47 6.55 13.56
C GLY A 145 -7.41 7.28 14.52
N VAL A 146 -8.68 7.35 14.19
CA VAL A 146 -9.73 7.80 15.12
C VAL A 146 -10.54 6.57 15.53
N VAL A 147 -10.66 6.33 16.84
CA VAL A 147 -11.54 5.28 17.36
C VAL A 147 -12.97 5.63 16.98
N ASP A 148 -13.65 4.70 16.33
CA ASP A 148 -15.03 4.82 15.88
C ASP A 148 -15.78 3.61 16.41
N THR A 149 -16.54 3.78 17.47
CA THR A 149 -17.26 2.70 18.17
C THR A 149 -18.73 3.05 18.40
N ASN A 150 -19.20 4.15 17.81
CA ASN A 150 -20.56 4.66 17.96
C ASN A 150 -20.93 4.89 19.44
N GLY A 151 -20.04 5.55 20.18
CA GLY A 151 -20.24 5.99 21.56
C GLY A 151 -19.67 5.10 22.67
N ALA A 152 -19.32 3.83 22.39
CA ALA A 152 -18.75 2.94 23.42
C ALA A 152 -17.22 3.10 23.57
N ASN A 153 -16.65 2.77 24.72
CA ASN A 153 -15.19 2.69 24.84
C ASN A 153 -14.66 1.44 24.12
N LEU A 154 -13.57 1.59 23.35
CA LEU A 154 -12.85 0.49 22.73
C LEU A 154 -11.83 -0.11 23.69
N ASN A 155 -11.86 -1.43 23.87
CA ASN A 155 -10.85 -2.15 24.65
C ASN A 155 -9.50 -2.19 23.94
N VAL A 156 -8.43 -1.88 24.66
CA VAL A 156 -7.04 -2.08 24.22
C VAL A 156 -6.56 -3.43 24.75
N ARG A 157 -6.08 -4.28 23.85
CA ARG A 157 -5.69 -5.67 24.11
C ARG A 157 -4.16 -5.81 24.16
N ALA A 158 -3.69 -6.79 24.93
CA ALA A 158 -2.27 -7.15 25.02
C ALA A 158 -1.69 -7.78 23.74
N GLY A 159 -2.56 -8.17 22.81
CA GLY A 159 -2.22 -8.81 21.53
C GLY A 159 -3.37 -8.71 20.53
N PRO A 160 -3.18 -9.21 19.30
CA PRO A 160 -4.10 -9.02 18.19
C PRO A 160 -5.28 -10.03 18.23
N GLY A 161 -6.06 -9.99 19.31
CA GLY A 161 -7.22 -10.86 19.52
C GLY A 161 -8.01 -10.52 20.78
N THR A 162 -9.26 -10.94 20.83
CA THR A 162 -10.19 -10.74 21.94
C THR A 162 -9.93 -11.66 23.12
N SER A 163 -9.18 -12.75 22.94
CA SER A 163 -8.72 -13.64 24.01
C SER A 163 -7.55 -13.05 24.82
N TYR A 164 -6.84 -12.05 24.28
CA TYR A 164 -5.77 -11.36 25.01
C TYR A 164 -6.34 -10.48 26.12
N ALA A 165 -5.57 -10.32 27.19
CA ALA A 165 -5.93 -9.47 28.32
C ALA A 165 -6.23 -8.03 27.88
N ILE A 166 -7.21 -7.40 28.54
CA ILE A 166 -7.49 -5.98 28.38
C ILE A 166 -6.43 -5.22 29.18
N VAL A 167 -5.67 -4.35 28.51
CA VAL A 167 -4.58 -3.55 29.09
C VAL A 167 -4.90 -2.05 29.12
N GLY A 168 -6.10 -1.68 28.68
CA GLY A 168 -6.61 -0.31 28.72
C GLY A 168 -7.86 -0.13 27.87
N SER A 169 -8.24 1.13 27.67
CA SER A 169 -9.34 1.50 26.78
C SER A 169 -9.04 2.82 26.04
N ARG A 170 -9.79 3.07 24.97
CA ARG A 170 -9.83 4.36 24.26
C ARG A 170 -11.29 4.76 24.07
N ALA A 171 -11.60 6.02 24.32
CA ALA A 171 -12.94 6.55 24.10
C ALA A 171 -13.27 6.59 22.60
N ASP A 172 -14.56 6.55 22.27
CA ASP A 172 -15.02 6.90 20.93
C ASP A 172 -14.55 8.31 20.54
N GLY A 173 -14.16 8.49 19.28
CA GLY A 173 -13.55 9.72 18.77
C GLY A 173 -12.10 9.96 19.20
N ALA A 174 -11.51 9.10 20.04
CA ALA A 174 -10.11 9.27 20.46
C ALA A 174 -9.15 9.10 19.28
N THR A 175 -8.23 10.05 19.12
CA THR A 175 -7.12 9.90 18.17
C THR A 175 -6.04 9.00 18.76
N VAL A 176 -5.60 7.99 18.01
CA VAL A 176 -4.54 7.06 18.38
C VAL A 176 -3.40 7.14 17.38
N THR A 177 -2.16 7.01 17.86
CA THR A 177 -1.00 6.81 16.98
C THR A 177 -0.80 5.31 16.75
N ILE A 178 -0.73 4.90 15.49
CA ILE A 178 -0.48 3.53 15.04
C ILE A 178 1.01 3.42 14.73
N GLN A 179 1.71 2.62 15.53
CA GLN A 179 3.15 2.38 15.41
C GLN A 179 3.47 1.36 14.32
N CYS A 180 2.66 0.30 14.25
CA CYS A 180 2.71 -0.75 13.26
C CYS A 180 1.35 -1.47 13.25
N GLN A 181 1.13 -2.31 12.25
CA GLN A 181 -0.05 -3.16 12.15
C GLN A 181 0.34 -4.63 12.13
N THR A 182 -0.55 -5.50 12.55
CA THR A 182 -0.35 -6.94 12.44
C THR A 182 -1.65 -7.61 12.06
N TYR A 183 -1.57 -8.87 11.69
CA TYR A 183 -2.74 -9.69 11.44
C TYR A 183 -3.07 -10.53 12.68
N GLY A 184 -4.36 -10.66 12.98
CA GLY A 184 -4.85 -11.40 14.13
C GLY A 184 -6.26 -11.92 13.94
N GLU A 185 -7.01 -12.01 15.03
CA GLU A 185 -8.42 -12.40 15.00
C GLU A 185 -9.23 -11.47 14.09
N THR A 186 -10.14 -12.02 13.29
CA THR A 186 -11.05 -11.25 12.44
C THR A 186 -12.16 -10.64 13.29
N ILE A 187 -12.31 -9.31 13.23
CA ILE A 187 -13.31 -8.55 13.96
C ILE A 187 -14.25 -7.85 12.97
N THR A 188 -15.54 -7.90 13.24
CA THR A 188 -16.54 -7.06 12.58
C THR A 188 -16.90 -5.91 13.49
N GLY A 189 -16.65 -4.68 13.04
CA GLY A 189 -16.90 -3.45 13.77
C GLY A 189 -17.58 -2.38 12.90
N THR A 190 -17.63 -1.15 13.41
CA THR A 190 -18.24 0.01 12.74
C THR A 190 -17.58 0.37 11.41
N ARG A 191 -16.30 0.04 11.22
CA ARG A 191 -15.55 0.24 9.98
C ARG A 191 -15.61 -0.95 9.02
N GLY A 192 -16.36 -2.00 9.35
CA GLY A 192 -16.48 -3.23 8.56
C GLY A 192 -15.79 -4.42 9.21
N THR A 193 -15.47 -5.44 8.41
CA THR A 193 -14.81 -6.67 8.87
C THR A 193 -13.33 -6.66 8.50
N SER A 194 -12.44 -6.76 9.47
CA SER A 194 -10.99 -6.72 9.26
C SER A 194 -10.26 -7.70 10.17
N ARG A 195 -9.16 -8.28 9.67
CA ARG A 195 -8.18 -9.06 10.45
C ARG A 195 -6.96 -8.23 10.87
N ILE A 196 -6.96 -6.94 10.58
CA ILE A 196 -5.86 -6.02 10.88
C ILE A 196 -6.01 -5.52 12.32
N TRP A 197 -4.90 -5.49 13.04
CA TRP A 197 -4.78 -4.96 14.39
C TRP A 197 -3.74 -3.86 14.43
N ASN A 198 -4.11 -2.73 15.00
CA ASN A 198 -3.29 -1.53 15.14
C ASN A 198 -2.52 -1.59 16.47
N ARG A 199 -1.18 -1.63 16.42
CA ARG A 199 -0.34 -1.48 17.61
C ARG A 199 -0.21 0.01 17.93
N ILE A 200 -0.81 0.44 19.03
CA ILE A 200 -0.89 1.85 19.43
C ILE A 200 0.06 2.22 20.58
N GLY A 201 0.89 1.26 21.00
CA GLY A 201 1.84 1.38 22.09
C GLY A 201 2.51 0.03 22.37
N SER A 202 3.47 0.01 23.30
CA SER A 202 4.10 -1.25 23.70
C SER A 202 3.07 -2.21 24.28
N GLY A 203 2.86 -3.36 23.61
CA GLY A 203 1.87 -4.36 24.00
C GLY A 203 0.42 -3.88 23.95
N GLN A 204 0.11 -2.81 23.19
CA GLN A 204 -1.24 -2.24 23.12
C GLN A 204 -1.78 -2.37 21.70
N PHE A 205 -2.85 -3.14 21.53
CA PHE A 205 -3.48 -3.39 20.24
C PHE A 205 -4.95 -3.04 20.26
N ILE A 206 -5.44 -2.45 19.18
CA ILE A 206 -6.87 -2.26 18.92
C ILE A 206 -7.22 -2.80 17.52
N PRO A 207 -8.44 -3.31 17.31
CA PRO A 207 -8.85 -3.77 15.99
C PRO A 207 -9.03 -2.61 15.02
N ASP A 208 -8.58 -2.80 13.78
CA ASP A 208 -8.76 -1.83 12.70
C ASP A 208 -10.23 -1.68 12.31
N ALA A 209 -11.04 -2.72 12.51
CA ALA A 209 -12.49 -2.71 12.33
C ALA A 209 -13.26 -1.65 13.17
N TYR A 210 -12.61 -1.04 14.17
CA TYR A 210 -13.13 0.07 14.97
C TYR A 210 -12.22 1.31 14.92
N THR A 211 -11.34 1.41 13.93
CA THR A 211 -10.38 2.51 13.79
C THR A 211 -10.51 3.13 12.40
N TYR A 212 -10.96 4.38 12.31
CA TYR A 212 -10.94 5.11 11.05
C TYR A 212 -9.52 5.60 10.73
N THR A 213 -8.93 5.04 9.68
CA THR A 213 -7.58 5.41 9.18
C THR A 213 -7.60 6.00 7.77
N GLY A 214 -8.77 6.04 7.12
CA GLY A 214 -8.93 6.41 5.72
C GLY A 214 -8.63 5.29 4.72
N SER A 215 -8.32 4.07 5.17
CA SER A 215 -8.11 2.89 4.33
C SER A 215 -8.63 1.63 5.02
N ASP A 216 -9.10 0.65 4.24
CA ASP A 216 -9.47 -0.69 4.72
C ASP A 216 -8.26 -1.67 4.71
N GLY A 217 -7.08 -1.18 4.32
CA GLY A 217 -5.83 -1.94 4.24
C GLY A 217 -4.79 -1.48 5.26
N LEU A 218 -3.56 -2.02 5.12
CA LEU A 218 -2.46 -1.57 5.96
C LEU A 218 -2.15 -0.09 5.69
N VAL A 219 -2.11 0.71 6.75
CA VAL A 219 -1.71 2.11 6.78
C VAL A 219 -0.40 2.34 7.52
N ALA A 220 0.10 1.33 8.26
CA ALA A 220 1.39 1.34 8.93
C ALA A 220 2.19 0.08 8.57
N PRO A 221 3.52 0.07 8.73
CA PRO A 221 4.33 -1.13 8.52
C PRO A 221 3.86 -2.31 9.36
N LEU A 222 4.17 -3.53 8.93
CA LEU A 222 3.90 -4.70 9.76
C LEU A 222 4.75 -4.66 11.04
N CYS A 223 4.16 -5.08 12.16
CA CYS A 223 4.88 -5.23 13.40
C CYS A 223 5.95 -6.33 13.27
N PRO A 224 7.14 -6.13 13.87
CA PRO A 224 8.19 -7.15 13.91
C PRO A 224 7.77 -8.38 14.72
#